data_AF-A0A453C3H5-F1
#
_entry.id   AF-A0A453C3H5-F1
#
_cell.length_a   1.000
_cell.length_b   1.000
_cell.length_c   1.000
_cell.angle_alpha   90.00
_cell.angle_beta   90.00
_cell.angle_gamma   90.00
#
_symmetry.space_group_name_H-M   'P 1'
#
loop_
_entity.id
_entity.type
_entity.pdbx_description
1 polymer ?
#
loop_
_entity_poly.entity_id
_entity_poly.type
_entity_poly.pdbx_seq_one_letter_code
_entity_poly.pdbx_strand_id
1 'polypeptide(L)'
;PYFPGRVSRWWLSQSLKHLEASLHRLGAAKLVTRRSADSVAALLQLVRDTGATHLFFNHLYDPISLVRDHRLKETLTAEGIVVQSFNADLLYDPWEVNDDKGQPFNMFMPFWNRCLSMPYDPPAPLLPPKRINSG
;
A
#
# COMPACT_ATOMS: atom_id res chain seq x y z
N PRO A 1 7.18 -19.48 4.13
CA PRO A 1 6.56 -18.40 4.93
C PRO A 1 7.61 -17.43 5.48
N TYR A 2 7.57 -16.18 5.02
CA TYR A 2 8.44 -15.12 5.54
C TYR A 2 7.84 -14.57 6.85
N PHE A 3 8.64 -14.50 7.91
CA PHE A 3 8.25 -13.86 9.16
C PHE A 3 9.18 -12.68 9.43
N PRO A 4 8.66 -11.47 9.71
CA PRO A 4 9.49 -10.31 10.03
C PRO A 4 10.38 -10.60 11.24
N GLY A 5 11.63 -10.11 11.21
CA GLY A 5 12.61 -10.33 12.28
C GLY A 5 12.21 -9.75 13.65
N ARG A 6 12.82 -10.23 14.73
CA ARG A 6 12.47 -9.85 16.12
C ARG A 6 12.49 -8.33 16.35
N VAL A 7 13.56 -7.66 15.94
CA VAL A 7 13.72 -6.21 16.11
C VAL A 7 12.80 -5.41 15.18
N SER A 8 12.53 -5.93 13.97
CA SER A 8 11.56 -5.34 13.04
C SER A 8 10.13 -5.37 13.63
N ARG A 9 9.75 -6.47 14.30
CA ARG A 9 8.46 -6.55 15.02
C ARG A 9 8.37 -5.57 16.19
N TRP A 10 9.47 -5.36 16.90
CA TRP A 10 9.53 -4.33 17.96
C TRP A 10 9.31 -2.94 17.38
N TRP A 11 10.02 -2.60 16.28
CA TRP A 11 9.85 -1.32 15.59
C TRP A 11 8.41 -1.12 15.11
N LEU A 12 7.82 -2.14 14.48
CA LEU A 12 6.44 -2.10 14.01
C LEU A 12 5.45 -1.79 15.15
N SER A 13 5.63 -2.39 16.33
CA SER A 13 4.77 -2.12 17.48
C SER A 13 4.84 -0.66 17.93
N GLN A 14 6.03 -0.05 17.95
CA GLN A 14 6.19 1.36 18.32
C GLN A 14 5.65 2.30 17.23
N SER A 15 5.92 1.97 15.96
CA SER A 15 5.44 2.74 14.81
C SER A 15 3.91 2.78 14.75
N LEU A 16 3.23 1.66 14.99
CA LEU A 16 1.76 1.61 15.01
C LEU A 16 1.15 2.46 16.13
N LYS A 17 1.74 2.44 17.34
CA LYS A 17 1.30 3.30 18.45
C LYS A 17 1.46 4.79 18.11
N HIS A 18 2.57 5.13 17.46
CA HIS A 18 2.82 6.50 17.03
C HIS A 18 1.85 6.94 15.91
N LEU A 19 1.54 6.03 14.99
CA LEU A 19 0.57 6.26 13.92
C LEU A 19 -0.84 6.48 14.48
N GLU A 20 -1.29 5.64 15.42
CA GLU A 20 -2.59 5.81 16.08
C GLU A 20 -2.73 7.19 16.73
N ALA A 21 -1.72 7.63 17.49
CA ALA A 21 -1.71 8.95 18.11
C ALA A 21 -1.74 10.10 17.08
N SER A 22 -1.02 9.95 15.97
CA SER A 22 -1.00 10.95 14.89
C SER A 22 -2.32 11.03 14.15
N LEU A 23 -2.95 9.88 13.85
CA LEU A 23 -4.27 9.82 13.21
C LEU A 23 -5.37 10.40 14.12
N HIS A 24 -5.30 10.14 15.43
CA HIS A 24 -6.25 10.70 16.38
C HIS A 24 -6.18 12.23 16.41
N ARG A 25 -4.98 12.84 16.32
CA ARG A 25 -4.84 14.30 16.21
C ARG A 25 -5.48 14.87 14.94
N LEU A 26 -5.57 14.09 13.87
CA LEU A 26 -6.26 14.45 12.63
C LEU A 26 -7.78 14.23 12.70
N GLY A 27 -8.31 13.67 13.79
CA GLY A 27 -9.75 13.43 13.97
C GLY A 27 -10.24 12.04 13.57
N ALA A 28 -9.33 11.11 13.24
CA ALA A 28 -9.70 9.71 13.03
C ALA A 28 -10.08 9.05 14.37
N ALA A 29 -11.09 8.18 14.36
CA ALA A 29 -11.61 7.55 15.57
C ALA A 29 -10.57 6.65 16.28
N LYS A 30 -10.26 5.49 15.70
CA LYS A 30 -9.31 4.53 16.25
C LYS A 30 -8.67 3.71 15.15
N LEU A 31 -7.37 3.44 15.27
CA LEU A 31 -6.70 2.46 14.43
C LEU A 31 -7.14 1.04 14.84
N VAL A 32 -7.86 0.34 13.97
CA VAL A 32 -8.36 -1.01 14.25
C VAL A 32 -7.32 -2.04 13.83
N THR A 33 -6.80 -2.81 14.78
CA THR A 33 -5.86 -3.92 14.52
C THR A 33 -6.57 -5.27 14.65
N ARG A 34 -6.54 -6.09 13.58
CA ARG A 34 -7.06 -7.47 13.59
C ARG A 34 -5.95 -8.46 13.30
N ARG A 35 -5.95 -9.60 13.99
CA ARG A 35 -5.05 -10.72 13.74
C ARG A 35 -5.81 -11.85 13.05
N SER A 36 -5.28 -12.33 11.93
CA SER A 36 -5.83 -13.45 11.17
C SER A 36 -4.70 -14.23 10.49
N ALA A 37 -4.96 -15.50 10.15
CA ALA A 37 -4.07 -16.30 9.31
C ALA A 37 -4.19 -15.93 7.82
N ASP A 38 -5.39 -15.47 7.39
CA ASP A 38 -5.66 -14.99 6.03
C ASP A 38 -6.12 -13.52 6.10
N SER A 39 -5.35 -12.64 5.47
CA SER A 39 -5.65 -11.21 5.39
C SER A 39 -6.88 -10.92 4.53
N VAL A 40 -7.12 -11.70 3.46
CA VAL A 40 -8.26 -11.49 2.56
C VAL A 40 -9.56 -11.78 3.30
N ALA A 41 -9.62 -12.89 4.04
CA ALA A 41 -10.77 -13.23 4.86
C ALA A 41 -11.02 -12.20 5.97
N ALA A 42 -9.96 -11.71 6.61
CA ALA A 42 -10.08 -10.70 7.66
C ALA A 42 -10.58 -9.35 7.13
N LEU A 43 -10.13 -8.94 5.94
CA LEU A 43 -10.57 -7.71 5.28
C LEU A 43 -12.01 -7.84 4.80
N LEU A 44 -12.41 -8.98 4.24
CA LEU A 44 -13.79 -9.22 3.86
C LEU A 44 -14.74 -9.12 5.07
N GLN A 45 -14.36 -9.73 6.20
CA GLN A 45 -15.14 -9.62 7.42
C GLN A 45 -15.17 -8.17 7.93
N LEU A 46 -14.04 -7.45 7.87
CA LEU A 46 -13.99 -6.05 8.29
C LEU A 46 -14.93 -5.17 7.45
N VAL A 47 -14.96 -5.36 6.14
CA VAL A 47 -15.85 -4.62 5.24
C VAL A 47 -17.32 -4.92 5.54
N ARG A 48 -17.65 -6.19 5.81
CA ARG A 48 -19.01 -6.59 6.23
C ARG A 48 -19.42 -5.97 7.57
N ASP A 49 -18.50 -5.94 8.54
CA ASP A 49 -18.76 -5.39 9.88
C ASP A 49 -18.93 -3.87 9.86
N THR A 50 -18.22 -3.16 8.98
CA THR A 50 -18.26 -1.69 8.89
C THR A 50 -19.27 -1.16 7.88
N GLY A 51 -19.74 -2.01 6.95
CA GLY A 51 -20.55 -1.58 5.81
C GLY A 51 -19.79 -0.70 4.81
N ALA A 52 -18.45 -0.77 4.79
CA ALA A 52 -17.63 0.01 3.89
C ALA A 52 -17.88 -0.38 2.42
N THR A 53 -17.93 0.61 1.53
CA THR A 53 -18.12 0.37 0.08
C THR A 53 -16.82 0.46 -0.72
N HIS A 54 -15.78 1.05 -0.12
CA HIS A 54 -14.51 1.31 -0.77
C HIS A 54 -13.35 0.84 0.12
N LEU A 55 -12.35 0.22 -0.51
CA LEU A 55 -11.08 -0.13 0.09
C LEU A 55 -9.93 0.52 -0.68
N PHE A 56 -9.17 1.35 0.02
CA PHE A 56 -7.98 2.01 -0.51
C PHE A 56 -6.73 1.46 0.19
N PHE A 57 -5.71 1.10 -0.57
CA PHE A 57 -4.42 0.69 -0.02
C PHE A 57 -3.26 1.09 -0.93
N ASN A 58 -2.03 1.02 -0.42
CA ASN A 58 -0.84 1.22 -1.26
C ASN A 58 -0.27 -0.15 -1.62
N HIS A 59 0.00 -0.38 -2.91
CA HIS A 59 0.49 -1.70 -3.35
C HIS A 59 1.95 -1.91 -2.99
N LEU A 60 2.30 -3.17 -2.70
CA LEU A 60 3.66 -3.60 -2.39
C LEU A 60 4.21 -4.47 -3.51
N TYR A 61 5.52 -4.39 -3.73
CA TYR A 61 6.18 -5.05 -4.86
C TYR A 61 6.89 -6.36 -4.49
N ASP A 62 6.81 -6.80 -3.23
CA ASP A 62 7.34 -8.11 -2.87
C ASP A 62 6.47 -9.23 -3.46
N PRO A 63 7.06 -10.37 -3.89
CA PRO A 63 6.32 -11.41 -4.59
C PRO A 63 5.14 -11.99 -3.79
N ILE A 64 5.23 -12.02 -2.46
CA ILE A 64 4.19 -12.59 -1.60
C ILE A 64 3.00 -11.61 -1.54
N SER A 65 3.26 -10.32 -1.37
CA SER A 65 2.23 -9.29 -1.37
C SER A 65 1.58 -9.13 -2.74
N LEU A 66 2.31 -9.22 -3.86
CA LEU A 66 1.71 -9.10 -5.20
C LEU A 66 0.62 -10.16 -5.44
N VAL A 67 0.90 -11.43 -5.13
CA VAL A 67 -0.08 -12.52 -5.25
C VAL A 67 -1.26 -12.32 -4.29
N ARG A 68 -0.98 -11.89 -3.06
CA ARG A 68 -2.01 -11.61 -2.06
C ARG A 68 -2.92 -10.46 -2.48
N ASP A 69 -2.36 -9.37 -2.99
CA ASP A 69 -3.08 -8.16 -3.35
C ASP A 69 -3.93 -8.38 -4.61
N HIS A 70 -3.49 -9.23 -5.55
CA HIS A 70 -4.31 -9.71 -6.66
C HIS A 70 -5.54 -10.48 -6.17
N ARG A 71 -5.31 -11.51 -5.34
CA ARG A 71 -6.39 -12.32 -4.74
C ARG A 71 -7.35 -11.46 -3.91
N LEU A 72 -6.82 -10.47 -3.20
CA LEU A 72 -7.60 -9.50 -2.43
C LEU A 72 -8.56 -8.71 -3.34
N LYS A 73 -8.03 -8.10 -4.40
CA LYS A 73 -8.81 -7.33 -5.38
C LYS A 73 -9.90 -8.17 -6.02
N GLU A 74 -9.58 -9.39 -6.47
CA GLU A 74 -10.57 -10.31 -7.06
C GLU A 74 -11.70 -10.64 -6.08
N THR A 75 -11.35 -11.02 -4.85
CA THR A 75 -12.34 -11.45 -3.85
C THR A 75 -13.28 -10.31 -3.44
N LEU A 76 -12.73 -9.11 -3.20
CA LEU A 76 -13.54 -7.96 -2.77
C LEU A 76 -14.37 -7.36 -3.91
N THR A 77 -13.85 -7.35 -5.14
CA THR A 77 -14.59 -6.87 -6.30
C THR A 77 -15.77 -7.79 -6.62
N ALA A 78 -15.60 -9.11 -6.44
CA ALA A 78 -16.70 -10.07 -6.59
C ALA A 78 -17.83 -9.85 -5.56
N GLU A 79 -17.51 -9.27 -4.40
CA GLU A 79 -18.47 -8.91 -3.35
C GLU A 79 -19.04 -7.48 -3.54
N GLY A 80 -18.72 -6.81 -4.66
CA GLY A 80 -19.24 -5.48 -5.01
C GLY A 80 -18.51 -4.31 -4.34
N ILE A 81 -17.33 -4.54 -3.76
CA ILE A 81 -16.53 -3.51 -3.10
C ILE A 81 -15.57 -2.87 -4.10
N VAL A 82 -15.52 -1.54 -4.12
CA VAL A 82 -14.58 -0.81 -4.98
C VAL A 82 -13.20 -0.83 -4.33
N VAL A 83 -12.24 -1.46 -4.99
CA VAL A 83 -10.86 -1.56 -4.50
C VAL A 83 -9.92 -0.73 -5.38
N GLN A 84 -9.17 0.18 -4.76
CA GLN A 84 -8.17 1.00 -5.44
C GLN A 84 -6.81 0.89 -4.74
N SER A 85 -5.75 0.79 -5.55
CA SER A 85 -4.37 0.78 -5.06
C SER A 85 -3.56 1.94 -5.61
N PHE A 86 -2.64 2.47 -4.80
CA PHE A 86 -1.77 3.58 -5.19
C PHE A 86 -0.29 3.26 -4.94
N ASN A 87 0.58 3.90 -5.73
CA ASN A 87 2.00 3.91 -5.45
C ASN A 87 2.29 4.93 -4.33
N ALA A 88 3.04 4.51 -3.31
CA ALA A 88 3.45 5.36 -2.19
C ALA A 88 4.92 5.22 -1.81
N ASP A 89 5.56 4.10 -2.15
CA ASP A 89 6.93 3.79 -1.73
C ASP A 89 7.97 3.96 -2.85
N LEU A 90 7.53 4.17 -4.11
CA LEU A 90 8.42 4.34 -5.27
C LEU A 90 8.21 5.69 -5.97
N LEU A 91 9.27 6.20 -6.59
CA LEU A 91 9.22 7.41 -7.43
C LEU A 91 8.46 7.18 -8.75
N TYR A 92 8.71 6.03 -9.37
CA TYR A 92 8.06 5.56 -10.60
C TYR A 92 7.64 4.13 -10.40
N ASP A 93 6.52 3.74 -11.01
CA ASP A 93 6.13 2.34 -10.99
C ASP A 93 7.11 1.50 -11.84
N PRO A 94 7.44 0.25 -11.47
CA PRO A 94 8.47 -0.54 -12.15
C PRO A 94 8.18 -0.79 -13.63
N TRP A 95 6.90 -0.80 -14.03
CA TRP A 95 6.49 -0.99 -15.42
C TRP A 95 6.57 0.29 -16.27
N GLU A 96 6.81 1.45 -15.66
CA GLU A 96 6.98 2.73 -16.38
C GLU A 96 8.43 2.93 -16.86
N VAL A 97 9.39 2.36 -16.14
CA VAL A 97 10.83 2.54 -16.39
C VAL A 97 11.38 1.41 -17.26
N ASN A 98 11.19 1.54 -18.57
CA ASN A 98 11.72 0.61 -19.57
C ASN A 98 12.80 1.26 -20.46
N ASP A 99 13.59 0.41 -21.12
CA ASP A 99 14.53 0.84 -22.15
C ASP A 99 13.83 1.30 -23.44
N ASP A 100 14.60 1.75 -24.43
CA ASP A 100 14.06 2.25 -25.71
C ASP A 100 13.31 1.18 -26.52
N LYS A 101 13.49 -0.11 -26.19
CA LYS A 101 12.80 -1.26 -26.79
C LYS A 101 11.64 -1.76 -25.93
N GLY A 102 11.29 -1.07 -24.84
CA GLY A 102 10.24 -1.47 -23.91
C GLY A 102 10.61 -2.67 -23.04
N GLN A 103 11.90 -2.99 -22.87
CA GLN A 103 12.39 -4.08 -22.03
C GLN A 103 12.85 -3.58 -20.67
N PRO A 104 12.78 -4.44 -19.63
CA PRO A 104 13.30 -4.11 -18.31
C PRO A 104 14.84 -4.06 -18.31
N PHE A 105 15.40 -3.16 -17.51
CA PHE A 105 16.83 -3.07 -17.32
C PHE A 105 17.39 -4.22 -16.47
N ASN A 106 18.60 -4.67 -16.81
CA ASN A 106 19.35 -5.71 -16.10
C ASN A 106 20.52 -5.16 -15.26
N MET A 107 20.84 -3.89 -15.41
CA MET A 107 21.92 -3.21 -14.68
C MET A 107 21.40 -1.92 -14.04
N PHE A 108 21.91 -1.60 -12.85
CA PHE A 108 21.46 -0.44 -12.08
C PHE A 108 21.74 0.90 -12.76
N MET A 109 22.95 1.10 -13.32
CA MET A 109 23.34 2.39 -13.91
C MET A 109 22.44 2.83 -15.08
N PRO A 110 22.17 1.99 -16.11
CA PRO A 110 21.26 2.39 -17.17
C PRO A 110 19.82 2.61 -16.68
N PHE A 111 19.36 1.79 -15.72
CA PHE A 111 18.07 2.01 -15.06
C PHE A 111 17.99 3.38 -14.39
N TRP A 112 18.99 3.73 -13.56
CA TRP A 112 18.99 4.98 -12.81
C TRP A 112 19.11 6.20 -13.73
N ASN A 113 19.94 6.12 -14.77
CA ASN A 113 20.03 7.17 -15.79
C ASN A 113 18.69 7.36 -16.52
N ARG A 114 17.95 6.28 -16.78
CA ARG A 114 16.60 6.36 -17.34
C ARG A 114 15.63 7.05 -16.37
N CYS A 115 15.64 6.71 -15.08
CA CYS A 115 14.81 7.37 -14.06
C CYS A 115 15.04 8.89 -14.00
N LEU A 116 16.28 9.34 -14.15
CA LEU A 116 16.64 10.76 -14.13
C LEU A 116 16.28 11.50 -15.43
N SER A 117 16.03 10.78 -16.52
CA SER A 117 15.70 11.32 -17.84
C SER A 117 14.30 10.95 -18.31
N MET A 118 13.41 10.62 -17.36
CA MET A 118 12.00 10.37 -17.64
C MET A 118 11.34 11.62 -18.26
N PRO A 119 10.33 11.44 -19.13
CA PRO A 119 9.67 12.57 -19.79
C PRO A 119 8.81 13.43 -18.85
N TYR A 120 8.57 12.97 -17.63
CA TYR A 120 7.88 13.68 -16.57
C TYR A 120 8.65 13.48 -15.25
N ASP A 121 8.60 14.49 -14.40
CA ASP A 121 9.14 14.42 -13.05
C ASP A 121 8.24 13.54 -12.16
N PRO A 122 8.80 12.89 -11.11
CA PRO A 122 7.97 12.15 -10.17
C PRO A 122 7.02 13.13 -9.47
N PRO A 123 5.79 12.70 -9.14
CA PRO A 123 4.79 13.57 -8.57
C PRO A 123 5.29 14.22 -7.28
N ALA A 124 5.12 15.53 -7.17
CA ALA A 124 5.46 16.27 -5.97
C ALA A 124 4.62 15.76 -4.78
N PRO A 125 5.16 15.79 -3.54
CA PRO A 125 4.41 15.40 -2.36
C PRO A 125 3.09 16.19 -2.24
N LEU A 126 1.99 15.46 -2.12
CA LEU A 126 0.67 16.06 -1.91
C LEU A 126 0.56 16.61 -0.49
N LEU A 127 -0.25 17.66 -0.33
CA LEU A 127 -0.51 18.22 1.00
C LEU A 127 -1.22 17.19 1.89
N PRO A 128 -0.83 17.09 3.17
CA PRO A 128 -1.52 16.21 4.10
C PRO A 128 -2.98 16.66 4.31
N PRO A 129 -3.90 15.74 4.63
CA PRO A 129 -5.27 16.09 4.93
C PRO A 129 -5.34 16.98 6.17
N LYS A 130 -6.17 18.03 6.12
CA LYS A 130 -6.37 18.94 7.27
C LYS A 130 -7.09 18.26 8.44
N ARG A 131 -8.03 17.36 8.14
CA ARG A 131 -8.83 16.60 9.11
C ARG A 131 -9.39 15.34 8.43
N ILE A 132 -9.57 14.28 9.21
CA ILE A 132 -10.27 13.07 8.83
C ILE A 132 -11.63 13.10 9.51
N ASN A 133 -12.70 13.01 8.71
CA ASN A 133 -14.05 12.87 9.23
C ASN A 133 -14.31 11.37 9.42
N SER A 134 -14.42 10.95 10.67
CA SER A 134 -14.95 9.62 10.97
C SER A 134 -16.46 9.69 10.76
N GLY A 135 -16.97 8.95 9.78
CA GLY A 135 -18.41 8.81 9.53
C GLY A 135 -19.13 8.08 10.65
#